data_AF-A0AAJ1H9J5-F1
#
_entry.id   AF-A0AAJ1H9J5-F1
#
_cell.length_a   1.000
_cell.length_b   1.000
_cell.length_c   1.000
_cell.angle_alpha   90.00
_cell.angle_beta   90.00
_cell.angle_gamma   90.00
#
_symmetry.space_group_name_H-M   'P 1'
#
loop_
_entity.id
_entity.type
_entity.pdbx_description
1 polymer ?
#
loop_
_entity_poly.entity_id
_entity_poly.type
_entity_poly.pdbx_seq_one_letter_code
_entity_poly.pdbx_strand_id
1 'polypeptide(L)'
;MATLSTRERDRRGGRIVLAVIALIAAAVSVWLHFHTGTIRPSAFWVPTLVGLAYGSVVWPIGQRRSSGWWPDLVWVGFLGVFFVLLATKTFSAPAWFLAVLFGALLTEAVHPAKRAAPSAVAKLPLDQVRPWSGSGVTAAVTERPFGQPHAKPAVLVTTQDGSTVFLVMDLAAFFDGETGIAESANGEQLTFLSRKGVAPRSSVLDDATPGLADGTLFLFTGRQDARPSAVFSNEDALAFEQWVRTIPED
;
A
#
# COMPACT_ATOMS: atom_id res chain seq x y z
N MET A 1 -11.61 24.50 14.40
CA MET A 1 -10.88 23.92 13.25
C MET A 1 -10.18 22.67 13.74
N ALA A 2 -10.60 21.48 13.31
CA ALA A 2 -9.90 20.25 13.68
C ALA A 2 -8.58 20.19 12.91
N THR A 3 -7.45 20.21 13.61
CA THR A 3 -6.13 19.96 13.04
C THR A 3 -6.09 18.52 12.54
N LEU A 4 -5.77 18.32 11.26
CA LEU A 4 -5.61 16.99 10.66
C LEU A 4 -4.43 16.27 11.34
N SER A 5 -4.60 14.98 11.65
CA SER A 5 -3.51 14.12 12.11
C SER A 5 -2.41 14.02 11.06
N THR A 6 -1.19 13.65 11.46
CA THR A 6 -0.05 13.54 10.55
C THR A 6 -0.36 12.57 9.40
N ARG A 7 -0.99 11.43 9.71
CA ARG A 7 -1.41 10.42 8.73
C ARG A 7 -2.41 10.96 7.70
N GLU A 8 -3.38 11.76 8.11
CA GLU A 8 -4.36 12.36 7.19
C GLU A 8 -3.71 13.48 6.34
N ARG A 9 -2.69 14.16 6.87
CA ARG A 9 -1.89 15.14 6.12
C ARG A 9 -1.03 14.46 5.05
N ASP A 10 -0.31 13.40 5.41
CA ASP A 10 0.53 12.62 4.47
C ASP A 10 -0.33 12.00 3.37
N ARG A 11 -1.52 11.52 3.72
CA ARG A 11 -2.52 11.03 2.77
C ARG A 11 -2.94 12.10 1.76
N ARG A 12 -3.26 13.31 2.23
CA ARG A 12 -3.62 14.42 1.33
C ARG A 12 -2.43 14.82 0.46
N GLY A 13 -1.23 14.84 1.02
CA GLY A 13 0.01 15.05 0.27
C GLY A 13 0.18 14.05 -0.88
N GLY A 14 0.04 12.76 -0.60
CA GLY A 14 0.12 11.70 -1.62
C GLY A 14 -0.89 11.88 -2.75
N ARG A 15 -2.15 12.21 -2.44
CA ARG A 15 -3.17 12.50 -3.48
C ARG A 15 -2.81 13.68 -4.35
N ILE A 16 -2.30 14.76 -3.75
CA ILE A 16 -1.87 15.95 -4.48
C ILE A 16 -0.72 15.59 -5.41
N VAL A 17 0.26 14.82 -4.94
CA VAL A 17 1.39 14.35 -5.76
C VAL A 17 0.90 13.53 -6.95
N LEU A 18 0.02 12.54 -6.73
CA LEU A 18 -0.56 11.73 -7.82
C LEU A 18 -1.33 12.60 -8.83
N ALA A 19 -2.12 13.56 -8.36
CA ALA A 19 -2.86 14.49 -9.22
C ALA A 19 -1.93 15.39 -10.04
N VAL A 20 -0.82 15.87 -9.45
CA VAL A 20 0.20 16.66 -10.14
C VAL A 20 0.89 15.82 -11.21
N ILE A 21 1.27 14.57 -10.90
CA ILE A 21 1.89 13.66 -11.88
C ILE A 21 0.92 13.39 -13.04
N ALA A 22 -0.36 13.17 -12.76
CA ALA A 22 -1.38 13.03 -13.79
C ALA A 22 -1.45 14.29 -14.66
N LEU A 23 -1.51 15.48 -14.07
CA LEU A 23 -1.55 16.75 -14.81
C LEU A 23 -0.32 16.93 -15.71
N ILE A 24 0.88 16.56 -15.23
CA ILE A 24 2.11 16.58 -16.02
C ILE A 24 2.00 15.61 -17.21
N ALA A 25 1.53 14.38 -16.99
CA ALA A 25 1.35 13.40 -18.07
C ALA A 25 0.38 13.91 -19.15
N ALA A 26 -0.71 14.56 -18.75
CA ALA A 26 -1.66 15.19 -19.68
C ALA A 26 -1.00 16.35 -20.45
N ALA A 27 -0.27 17.24 -19.78
CA ALA A 27 0.41 18.36 -20.41
C ALA A 27 1.46 17.89 -21.43
N VAL A 28 2.25 16.87 -21.09
CA VAL A 28 3.22 16.24 -22.01
C VAL A 28 2.51 15.62 -23.20
N SER A 29 1.38 14.93 -22.97
CA SER A 29 0.58 14.32 -24.04
C SER A 29 0.08 15.38 -25.04
N VAL A 30 -0.48 16.49 -24.53
CA VAL A 30 -0.95 17.62 -25.33
C VAL A 30 0.20 18.30 -26.08
N TRP A 31 1.34 18.51 -25.42
CA TRP A 31 2.52 19.08 -26.06
C TRP A 31 3.02 18.22 -27.24
N LEU A 32 3.09 16.90 -27.04
CA LEU A 32 3.45 15.93 -28.08
C LEU A 32 2.49 15.97 -29.27
N HIS A 33 1.18 16.18 -29.04
CA HIS A 33 0.22 16.31 -30.13
C HIS A 33 0.52 17.51 -31.04
N PHE A 34 0.88 18.65 -30.46
CA PHE A 34 1.07 19.89 -31.21
C PHE A 34 2.47 20.05 -31.85
N HIS A 35 3.52 19.44 -31.27
CA HIS A 35 4.91 19.70 -31.70
C HIS A 35 5.48 18.67 -32.68
N THR A 36 4.67 17.71 -33.12
CA THR A 36 5.11 16.59 -33.96
C THR A 36 4.66 16.72 -35.42
N GLY A 37 3.90 17.78 -35.74
CA GLY A 37 3.77 18.41 -37.06
C GLY A 37 3.16 17.60 -38.21
N THR A 38 3.07 16.27 -38.12
CA THR A 38 2.75 15.39 -39.28
C THR A 38 1.95 14.13 -38.93
N ILE A 39 1.40 14.03 -37.72
CA ILE A 39 0.66 12.82 -37.31
C ILE A 39 -0.79 12.89 -37.81
N ARG A 40 -1.29 11.80 -38.37
CA ARG A 40 -2.73 11.59 -38.55
C ARG A 40 -3.44 11.75 -37.18
N PRO A 41 -4.44 12.64 -37.03
CA PRO A 41 -5.10 12.87 -35.74
C PRO A 41 -5.59 11.57 -35.07
N SER A 42 -6.07 10.61 -35.86
CA SER A 42 -6.53 9.31 -35.35
C SER A 42 -5.43 8.47 -34.69
N ALA A 43 -4.19 8.54 -35.17
CA ALA A 43 -3.05 7.81 -34.61
C ALA A 43 -2.61 8.36 -33.23
N PHE A 44 -3.13 9.52 -32.85
CA PHE A 44 -2.97 10.07 -31.51
C PHE A 44 -4.22 9.85 -30.68
N TRP A 45 -5.38 10.34 -31.15
CA TRP A 45 -6.61 10.38 -30.36
C TRP A 45 -7.22 9.02 -30.05
N VAL A 46 -7.14 8.05 -30.97
CA VAL A 46 -7.70 6.70 -30.72
C VAL A 46 -6.93 6.01 -29.58
N PRO A 47 -5.59 5.88 -29.62
CA PRO A 47 -4.83 5.37 -28.48
C PRO A 47 -5.04 6.14 -27.17
N THR A 48 -5.18 7.48 -27.23
CA THR A 48 -5.43 8.30 -26.04
C THR A 48 -6.79 7.97 -25.41
N LEU A 49 -7.87 7.97 -26.18
CA LEU A 49 -9.21 7.70 -25.63
C LEU A 49 -9.34 6.28 -25.09
N VAL A 50 -8.80 5.30 -25.82
CA VAL A 50 -8.82 3.89 -25.37
C VAL A 50 -7.92 3.72 -24.14
N GLY A 51 -6.75 4.36 -24.11
CA GLY A 51 -5.85 4.34 -22.97
C GLY A 51 -6.46 4.98 -21.72
N LEU A 52 -7.19 6.09 -21.87
CA LEU A 52 -7.92 6.73 -20.77
C LEU A 52 -8.99 5.80 -20.20
N ALA A 53 -9.79 5.17 -21.06
CA ALA A 53 -10.80 4.20 -20.62
C ALA A 53 -10.17 3.00 -19.91
N TYR A 54 -9.04 2.51 -20.44
CA TYR A 54 -8.27 1.43 -19.83
C TYR A 54 -7.75 1.80 -18.44
N GLY A 55 -7.07 2.94 -18.31
CA GLY A 55 -6.55 3.44 -17.05
C GLY A 55 -7.63 3.77 -16.02
N SER A 56 -8.80 4.24 -16.45
CA SER A 56 -9.87 4.65 -15.53
C SER A 56 -10.77 3.49 -15.07
N VAL A 57 -10.88 2.43 -15.88
CA VAL A 57 -11.83 1.33 -15.64
C VAL A 57 -11.13 0.00 -15.42
N VAL A 58 -10.26 -0.41 -16.35
CA VAL A 58 -9.62 -1.73 -16.31
C VAL A 58 -8.56 -1.79 -15.22
N TRP A 59 -7.78 -0.72 -15.08
CA TRP A 59 -6.70 -0.65 -14.09
C TRP A 59 -7.19 -0.81 -12.64
N PRO A 60 -8.20 -0.06 -12.15
CA PRO A 60 -8.69 -0.24 -10.78
C PRO A 60 -9.32 -1.60 -10.53
N ILE A 61 -9.90 -2.23 -11.56
CA ILE A 61 -10.50 -3.58 -11.45
C ILE A 61 -9.40 -4.62 -11.30
N GLY A 62 -8.36 -4.57 -12.13
CA GLY A 62 -7.26 -5.54 -12.04
C GLY A 62 -6.39 -5.41 -10.80
N GLN A 63 -6.37 -4.22 -10.17
CA GLN A 63 -5.69 -4.01 -8.90
C GLN A 63 -6.45 -4.57 -7.69
N ARG A 64 -7.67 -5.11 -7.88
CA ARG A 64 -8.40 -5.79 -6.79
C ARG A 64 -7.73 -7.14 -6.51
N ARG A 65 -7.09 -7.24 -5.34
CA ARG A 65 -6.29 -8.40 -4.88
C ARG A 65 -7.07 -9.70 -4.66
N SER A 66 -8.34 -9.78 -5.06
CA SER A 66 -9.15 -11.00 -4.92
C SER A 66 -8.78 -12.11 -5.91
N SER A 67 -7.89 -11.85 -6.87
CA SER A 67 -7.40 -12.86 -7.81
C SER A 67 -5.91 -12.69 -8.10
N GLY A 68 -5.17 -13.82 -8.11
CA GLY A 68 -3.73 -13.83 -8.35
C GLY A 68 -3.29 -13.55 -9.79
N TRP A 69 -4.18 -13.65 -10.79
CA TRP A 69 -3.81 -13.50 -12.22
C TRP A 69 -4.38 -12.25 -12.90
N TRP A 70 -5.40 -11.62 -12.31
CA TRP A 70 -6.00 -10.41 -12.85
C TRP A 70 -5.04 -9.19 -12.90
N PRO A 71 -4.18 -8.95 -11.89
CA PRO A 71 -3.19 -7.88 -11.95
C PRO A 71 -2.20 -8.07 -13.11
N ASP A 72 -1.74 -9.31 -13.35
CA ASP A 72 -0.79 -9.63 -14.41
C ASP A 72 -1.40 -9.36 -15.79
N LEU A 73 -2.67 -9.68 -16.00
CA LEU A 73 -3.36 -9.37 -17.26
C LEU A 73 -3.50 -7.87 -17.52
N VAL A 74 -3.65 -7.06 -16.48
CA VAL A 74 -3.68 -5.61 -16.63
C VAL A 74 -2.31 -5.08 -17.04
N TRP A 75 -1.23 -5.61 -16.48
CA TRP A 75 0.11 -5.25 -16.93
C TRP A 75 0.41 -5.72 -18.36
N VAL A 76 -0.03 -6.93 -18.71
CA VAL A 76 0.09 -7.46 -20.08
C VAL A 76 -0.70 -6.61 -21.07
N GLY A 77 -1.92 -6.18 -20.73
CA GLY A 77 -2.71 -5.29 -21.59
C GLY A 77 -2.07 -3.92 -21.75
N PHE A 78 -1.57 -3.33 -20.66
CA PHE A 78 -0.90 -2.04 -20.70
C PHE A 78 0.38 -2.06 -21.53
N LEU A 79 1.33 -2.94 -21.18
CA LEU A 79 2.64 -3.00 -21.82
C LEU A 79 2.58 -3.68 -23.19
N GLY A 80 1.75 -4.71 -23.35
CA GLY A 80 1.56 -5.39 -24.63
C GLY A 80 1.03 -4.45 -25.70
N VAL A 81 -0.02 -3.68 -25.41
CA VAL A 81 -0.54 -2.67 -26.35
C VAL A 81 0.49 -1.58 -26.61
N PHE A 82 1.22 -1.14 -25.58
CA PHE A 82 2.31 -0.18 -25.75
C PHE A 82 3.37 -0.66 -26.75
N PHE A 83 3.87 -1.90 -26.61
CA PHE A 83 4.88 -2.46 -27.51
C PHE A 83 4.35 -2.70 -28.93
N VAL A 84 3.10 -3.14 -29.08
CA VAL A 84 2.44 -3.26 -30.40
C VAL A 84 2.35 -1.89 -31.08
N LEU A 85 1.91 -0.86 -30.35
CA LEU A 85 1.83 0.50 -30.89
C LEU A 85 3.22 1.08 -31.17
N LEU A 86 4.25 0.69 -30.41
CA LEU A 86 5.62 1.15 -30.64
C LEU A 86 6.16 0.66 -31.98
N ALA A 87 5.79 -0.58 -32.36
CA ALA A 87 6.16 -1.16 -33.66
C ALA A 87 5.57 -0.39 -34.85
N THR A 88 4.49 0.37 -34.66
CA THR A 88 3.91 1.21 -35.72
C THR A 88 4.77 2.45 -36.04
N LYS A 89 5.82 2.71 -35.26
CA LYS A 89 6.72 3.89 -35.39
C LYS A 89 5.97 5.22 -35.47
N THR A 90 4.79 5.26 -34.85
CA THR A 90 3.97 6.46 -34.71
C THR A 90 3.92 6.87 -33.24
N PHE A 91 3.30 8.03 -32.95
CA PHE A 91 3.08 8.51 -31.59
C PHE A 91 1.96 7.77 -30.84
N SER A 92 1.39 6.71 -31.43
CA SER A 92 0.35 5.91 -30.80
C SER A 92 0.81 5.31 -29.46
N ALA A 93 2.08 4.88 -29.36
CA ALA A 93 2.63 4.29 -28.14
C ALA A 93 2.73 5.29 -26.96
N PRO A 94 3.39 6.46 -27.09
CA PRO A 94 3.40 7.44 -26.02
C PRO A 94 2.00 8.00 -25.71
N ALA A 95 1.12 8.14 -26.71
CA ALA A 95 -0.27 8.57 -26.51
C ALA A 95 -1.06 7.57 -25.63
N TRP A 96 -0.95 6.27 -25.91
CA TRP A 96 -1.50 5.20 -25.07
C TRP A 96 -0.91 5.22 -23.66
N PHE A 97 0.41 5.26 -23.56
CA PHE A 97 1.11 5.16 -22.27
C PHE A 97 0.70 6.26 -21.29
N LEU A 98 0.73 7.51 -21.76
CA LEU A 98 0.38 8.67 -20.95
C LEU A 98 -1.11 8.69 -20.60
N ALA A 99 -1.98 8.24 -21.51
CA ALA A 99 -3.41 8.16 -21.27
C ALA A 99 -3.79 7.13 -20.21
N VAL A 100 -3.16 5.94 -20.24
CA VAL A 100 -3.37 4.91 -19.20
C VAL A 100 -2.88 5.42 -17.84
N LEU A 101 -1.69 6.01 -17.78
CA LEU A 101 -1.17 6.60 -16.54
C LEU A 101 -2.08 7.70 -16.01
N PHE A 102 -2.53 8.62 -16.86
CA PHE A 102 -3.44 9.68 -16.46
C PHE A 102 -4.75 9.12 -15.89
N GLY A 103 -5.40 8.20 -16.61
CA GLY A 103 -6.66 7.60 -16.18
C GLY A 103 -6.52 6.86 -14.84
N ALA A 104 -5.44 6.09 -14.67
CA ALA A 104 -5.16 5.35 -13.46
C ALA A 104 -4.91 6.28 -12.25
N LEU A 105 -3.99 7.22 -12.40
CA LEU A 105 -3.59 8.15 -11.33
C LEU A 105 -4.74 9.08 -10.92
N LEU A 106 -5.50 9.58 -11.90
CA LEU A 106 -6.65 10.44 -11.62
C LEU A 106 -7.75 9.66 -10.88
N THR A 107 -8.02 8.43 -11.32
CA THR A 107 -9.02 7.57 -10.66
C THR A 107 -8.59 7.23 -9.24
N GLU A 108 -7.31 6.98 -8.99
CA GLU A 108 -6.79 6.74 -7.65
C GLU A 108 -6.84 8.00 -6.76
N ALA A 109 -6.60 9.18 -7.33
CA ALA A 109 -6.70 10.45 -6.62
C ALA A 109 -8.16 10.79 -6.25
N VAL A 110 -9.12 10.53 -7.14
CA VAL A 110 -10.55 10.87 -6.97
C VAL A 110 -11.31 9.77 -6.19
N HIS A 111 -11.04 8.51 -6.50
CA HIS A 111 -11.67 7.33 -5.93
C HIS A 111 -10.60 6.42 -5.29
N PRO A 112 -10.03 6.84 -4.16
CA PRO A 112 -9.14 5.97 -3.40
C PRO A 112 -9.88 4.67 -3.06
N ALA A 113 -9.17 3.54 -3.09
CA ALA A 113 -9.74 2.23 -2.75
C ALA A 113 -10.63 2.32 -1.50
N LYS A 114 -11.84 1.73 -1.54
CA LYS A 114 -12.79 1.75 -0.41
C LYS A 114 -12.06 1.27 0.86
N ARG A 115 -11.87 2.18 1.81
CA ARG A 115 -11.14 1.92 3.06
C ARG A 115 -12.09 1.51 4.18
N ALA A 116 -11.57 0.80 5.17
CA ALA A 116 -12.24 0.70 6.46
C ALA A 116 -12.48 2.10 7.03
N ALA A 117 -13.63 2.32 7.67
CA ALA A 117 -13.90 3.58 8.35
C ALA A 117 -12.83 3.80 9.44
N PRO A 118 -12.41 5.07 9.71
CA PRO A 118 -11.51 5.35 10.81
C PRO A 118 -12.07 4.74 12.10
N SER A 119 -11.19 4.12 12.89
CA SER A 119 -11.59 3.52 14.16
C SER A 119 -12.24 4.56 15.08
N ALA A 120 -13.43 4.24 15.60
CA ALA A 120 -14.11 5.05 16.61
C ALA A 120 -13.55 4.82 18.04
N VAL A 121 -12.52 3.98 18.19
CA VAL A 121 -11.89 3.68 19.49
C VAL A 121 -11.22 4.94 20.04
N ALA A 122 -11.54 5.28 21.29
CA ALA A 122 -10.93 6.42 21.97
C ALA A 122 -9.42 6.21 22.16
N LYS A 123 -8.64 7.23 21.82
CA LYS A 123 -7.19 7.24 22.05
C LYS A 123 -6.91 7.55 23.51
N LEU A 124 -5.99 6.81 24.12
CA LEU A 124 -5.54 6.99 25.49
C LEU A 124 -4.18 7.68 25.52
N PRO A 125 -3.87 8.49 26.55
CA PRO A 125 -2.50 8.91 26.83
C PRO A 125 -1.56 7.70 26.94
N LEU A 126 -0.32 7.82 26.44
CA LEU A 126 0.63 6.69 26.33
C LEU A 126 0.90 6.03 27.69
N ASP A 127 0.95 6.81 28.77
CA ASP A 127 1.15 6.36 30.15
C ASP A 127 -0.03 5.53 30.71
N GLN A 128 -1.20 5.62 30.07
CA GLN A 128 -2.41 4.91 30.46
C GLN A 128 -2.64 3.63 29.65
N VAL A 129 -1.88 3.42 28.56
CA VAL A 129 -1.98 2.20 27.75
C VAL A 129 -1.26 1.06 28.45
N ARG A 130 -2.02 0.06 28.90
CA ARG A 130 -1.45 -1.16 29.50
C ARG A 130 -0.80 -2.04 28.43
N PRO A 131 0.31 -2.76 28.71
CA PRO A 131 0.84 -3.74 27.78
C PRO A 131 -0.17 -4.83 27.41
N TRP A 132 -0.08 -5.33 26.18
CA TRP A 132 -0.88 -6.44 25.67
C TRP A 132 -0.06 -7.74 25.63
N SER A 133 -0.73 -8.88 25.76
CA SER A 133 -0.12 -10.21 25.65
C SER A 133 -1.11 -11.22 25.09
N GLY A 134 -0.66 -12.08 24.17
CA GLY A 134 -1.46 -13.12 23.55
C GLY A 134 -0.66 -13.87 22.48
N SER A 135 -1.04 -15.11 22.17
CA SER A 135 -0.37 -15.93 21.14
C SER A 135 1.18 -15.98 21.21
N GLY A 136 1.76 -15.97 22.43
CA GLY A 136 3.22 -15.97 22.63
C GLY A 136 3.91 -14.64 22.30
N VAL A 137 3.15 -13.58 22.12
CA VAL A 137 3.61 -12.22 21.82
C VAL A 137 3.25 -11.31 22.98
N THR A 138 4.18 -10.44 23.36
CA THR A 138 3.91 -9.31 24.24
C THR A 138 4.12 -8.02 23.48
N ALA A 139 3.30 -7.01 23.76
CA ALA A 139 3.38 -5.70 23.14
C ALA A 139 3.30 -4.61 24.19
N ALA A 140 4.20 -3.64 24.12
CA ALA A 140 4.23 -2.49 25.00
C ALA A 140 4.40 -1.21 24.18
N VAL A 141 3.83 -0.12 24.67
CA VAL A 141 3.98 1.19 24.06
C VAL A 141 5.36 1.74 24.39
N THR A 142 6.01 2.34 23.40
CA THR A 142 7.30 3.01 23.53
C THR A 142 7.33 4.24 22.64
N GLU A 143 8.37 5.05 22.76
CA GLU A 143 8.62 6.17 21.85
C GLU A 143 10.01 6.00 21.26
N ARG A 144 10.15 6.22 19.95
CA ARG A 144 11.45 6.13 19.28
C ARG A 144 11.67 7.30 18.31
N PRO A 145 12.88 7.87 18.27
CA PRO A 145 13.26 8.83 17.26
C PRO A 145 13.59 8.09 15.95
N PHE A 146 12.61 7.94 15.07
CA PHE A 146 12.76 7.23 13.79
C PHE A 146 13.47 8.10 12.73
N GLY A 147 14.71 8.50 13.02
CA GLY A 147 15.46 9.43 12.19
C GLY A 147 14.89 10.86 12.17
N GLN A 148 13.96 11.16 13.09
CA GLN A 148 13.38 12.49 13.28
C GLN A 148 13.78 13.11 14.63
N PRO A 149 13.73 14.45 14.76
CA PRO A 149 14.12 15.14 16.00
C PRO A 149 13.26 14.78 17.21
N HIS A 150 12.02 14.35 16.97
CA HIS A 150 11.06 14.00 18.00
C HIS A 150 10.76 12.51 17.96
N ALA A 151 10.70 11.91 19.15
CA ALA A 151 10.27 10.53 19.28
C ALA A 151 8.78 10.42 18.94
N LYS A 152 8.40 9.34 18.26
CA LYS A 152 7.01 9.06 17.89
C LYS A 152 6.49 7.84 18.63
N PRO A 153 5.17 7.76 18.90
CA PRO A 153 4.54 6.56 19.43
C PRO A 153 4.85 5.32 18.60
N ALA A 154 5.26 4.27 19.28
CA ALA A 154 5.65 3.00 18.71
C ALA A 154 5.20 1.83 19.60
N VAL A 155 5.17 0.64 19.01
CA VAL A 155 4.86 -0.61 19.71
C VAL A 155 6.11 -1.47 19.69
N LEU A 156 6.68 -1.71 20.87
CA LEU A 156 7.67 -2.76 21.09
C LEU A 156 6.94 -4.09 21.16
N VAL A 157 7.16 -4.95 20.17
CA VAL A 157 6.65 -6.31 20.09
C VAL A 157 7.77 -7.27 20.45
N THR A 158 7.54 -8.13 21.43
CA THR A 158 8.50 -9.16 21.86
C THR A 158 7.92 -10.53 21.63
N THR A 159 8.71 -11.38 20.97
CA THR A 159 8.44 -12.79 20.70
C THR A 159 9.58 -13.65 21.24
N GLN A 160 9.50 -14.97 21.04
CA GLN A 160 10.60 -15.89 21.35
C GLN A 160 11.89 -15.59 20.55
N ASP A 161 11.76 -14.98 19.37
CA ASP A 161 12.89 -14.72 18.47
C ASP A 161 13.59 -13.38 18.76
N GLY A 162 13.00 -12.55 19.62
CA GLY A 162 13.52 -11.24 19.99
C GLY A 162 12.44 -10.17 20.07
N SER A 163 12.90 -8.93 20.23
CA SER A 163 12.04 -7.75 20.29
C SER A 163 12.25 -6.87 19.05
N THR A 164 11.17 -6.30 18.54
CA THR A 164 11.16 -5.39 17.41
C THR A 164 10.19 -4.25 17.65
N VAL A 165 10.42 -3.10 17.03
CA VAL A 165 9.59 -1.92 17.17
C VAL A 165 8.86 -1.61 15.87
N PHE A 166 7.54 -1.43 15.97
CA PHE A 166 6.70 -0.94 14.88
C PHE A 166 6.21 0.48 15.18
N LEU A 167 6.15 1.33 14.17
CA LEU A 167 5.46 2.60 14.26
C LEU A 167 3.95 2.37 14.47
N VAL A 168 3.33 3.08 15.41
CA VAL A 168 1.87 2.97 15.65
C VAL A 168 1.10 3.35 14.39
N MET A 169 1.56 4.36 13.66
CA MET A 169 0.97 4.80 12.40
C MET A 169 0.98 3.69 11.32
N ASP A 170 2.05 2.90 11.24
CA ASP A 170 2.17 1.82 10.26
C ASP A 170 1.30 0.61 10.63
N LEU A 171 1.20 0.31 11.93
CA LEU A 171 0.26 -0.71 12.42
C LEU A 171 -1.19 -0.29 12.17
N ALA A 172 -1.53 0.98 12.42
CA ALA A 172 -2.86 1.50 12.14
C ALA A 172 -3.18 1.46 10.63
N ALA A 173 -2.22 1.81 9.76
CA ALA A 173 -2.32 1.65 8.31
C ALA A 173 -2.57 0.20 7.89
N PHE A 174 -1.89 -0.75 8.52
CA PHE A 174 -2.08 -2.17 8.27
C PHE A 174 -3.46 -2.68 8.71
N PHE A 175 -3.94 -2.29 9.90
CA PHE A 175 -5.25 -2.70 10.39
C PHE A 175 -6.41 -2.06 9.63
N ASP A 176 -6.22 -0.85 9.09
CA ASP A 176 -7.21 -0.20 8.22
C ASP A 176 -7.19 -0.72 6.78
N GLY A 177 -6.26 -1.65 6.47
CA GLY A 177 -6.08 -2.24 5.14
C GLY A 177 -5.45 -1.29 4.12
N GLU A 178 -4.81 -0.21 4.58
CA GLU A 178 -4.08 0.73 3.72
C GLU A 178 -2.75 0.14 3.24
N THR A 179 -2.09 -0.61 4.12
CA THR A 179 -0.92 -1.42 3.80
C THR A 179 -1.23 -2.89 4.04
N GLY A 180 -0.68 -3.76 3.19
CA GLY A 180 -0.85 -5.21 3.35
C GLY A 180 0.11 -5.81 4.38
N ILE A 181 1.18 -5.09 4.69
CA ILE A 181 2.29 -5.51 5.55
C ILE A 181 2.68 -4.28 6.37
N ALA A 182 2.84 -4.45 7.68
CA ALA A 182 3.54 -3.48 8.51
C ALA A 182 4.98 -3.95 8.71
N GLU A 183 5.92 -3.02 8.56
CA GLU A 183 7.35 -3.29 8.66
C GLU A 183 7.90 -2.71 9.97
N SER A 184 8.82 -3.44 10.59
CA SER A 184 9.58 -2.92 11.72
C SER A 184 10.39 -1.72 11.31
N ALA A 185 10.65 -0.82 12.24
CA ALA A 185 11.41 0.38 11.97
C ALA A 185 12.86 0.14 11.56
N ASN A 186 13.40 1.09 10.79
CA ASN A 186 14.78 1.09 10.31
C ASN A 186 15.80 1.04 11.46
N GLY A 187 16.77 0.13 11.36
CA GLY A 187 17.88 -0.03 12.31
C GLY A 187 17.74 -1.22 13.27
N GLU A 188 16.61 -1.91 13.26
CA GLU A 188 16.39 -3.17 13.98
C GLU A 188 16.35 -4.39 13.04
N GLN A 189 16.20 -5.59 13.60
CA GLN A 189 16.01 -6.80 12.80
C GLN A 189 14.70 -6.69 12.01
N LEU A 190 14.80 -6.79 10.68
CA LEU A 190 13.67 -6.62 9.77
C LEU A 190 12.58 -7.65 10.05
N THR A 191 11.45 -7.15 10.52
CA THR A 191 10.30 -7.94 10.95
C THR A 191 9.04 -7.43 10.28
N PHE A 192 8.19 -8.36 9.87
CA PHE A 192 6.97 -8.08 9.13
C PHE A 192 5.75 -8.59 9.91
N LEU A 193 4.74 -7.75 10.07
CA LEU A 193 3.40 -8.16 10.49
C LEU A 193 2.51 -8.22 9.25
N SER A 194 1.91 -9.38 8.98
CA SER A 194 1.12 -9.60 7.77
C SER A 194 0.00 -10.61 8.00
N ARG A 195 -0.91 -10.73 7.02
CA ARG A 195 -1.95 -11.77 6.98
C ARG A 195 -1.66 -12.75 5.84
N LYS A 196 -1.95 -14.04 6.07
CA LYS A 196 -1.83 -15.06 5.02
C LYS A 196 -2.67 -14.67 3.80
N GLY A 197 -2.09 -14.82 2.62
CA GLY A 197 -2.73 -14.51 1.34
C GLY A 197 -2.62 -13.04 0.90
N VAL A 198 -2.00 -12.17 1.70
CA VAL A 198 -1.78 -10.76 1.31
C VAL A 198 -0.51 -10.57 0.49
N ALA A 199 0.56 -11.29 0.84
CA ALA A 199 1.83 -11.23 0.12
C ALA A 199 1.77 -12.09 -1.16
N PRO A 200 2.56 -11.78 -2.20
CA PRO A 200 2.63 -12.60 -3.41
C PRO A 200 3.04 -14.04 -3.09
N ARG A 201 2.53 -15.00 -3.88
CA ARG A 201 2.88 -16.44 -3.70
C ARG A 201 4.35 -16.77 -3.88
N SER A 202 5.09 -15.89 -4.56
CA SER A 202 6.54 -16.02 -4.76
C SER A 202 7.35 -15.31 -3.68
N SER A 203 6.70 -14.82 -2.61
CA SER A 203 7.38 -14.07 -1.54
C SER A 203 7.75 -14.98 -0.38
N VAL A 204 8.83 -14.62 0.32
CA VAL A 204 9.29 -15.30 1.53
C VAL A 204 8.19 -15.39 2.60
N LEU A 205 7.24 -14.44 2.63
CA LEU A 205 6.11 -14.44 3.56
C LEU A 205 5.09 -15.56 3.25
N ASP A 206 4.89 -15.90 1.98
CA ASP A 206 4.01 -17.02 1.58
C ASP A 206 4.72 -18.35 1.83
N ASP A 207 6.01 -18.43 1.49
CA ASP A 207 6.86 -19.60 1.76
C ASP A 207 6.97 -19.94 3.25
N ALA A 208 6.94 -18.92 4.11
CA ALA A 208 7.01 -19.08 5.57
C ALA A 208 5.69 -19.53 6.21
N THR A 209 4.57 -19.52 5.49
CA THR A 209 3.23 -19.76 6.06
C THR A 209 2.47 -20.95 5.45
N PRO A 210 3.12 -22.09 5.14
CA PRO A 210 2.42 -23.25 4.60
C PRO A 210 1.45 -23.81 5.65
N GLY A 211 0.21 -24.04 5.23
CA GLY A 211 -0.84 -24.63 6.08
C GLY A 211 -1.58 -23.64 7.00
N LEU A 212 -1.23 -22.35 7.01
CA LEU A 212 -2.07 -21.34 7.65
C LEU A 212 -3.29 -21.03 6.79
N ALA A 213 -4.44 -20.80 7.43
CA ALA A 213 -5.63 -20.34 6.75
C ALA A 213 -5.46 -18.90 6.25
N ASP A 214 -6.03 -18.57 5.08
CA ASP A 214 -6.02 -17.21 4.56
C ASP A 214 -6.62 -16.22 5.58
N GLY A 215 -6.00 -15.04 5.69
CA GLY A 215 -6.39 -14.01 6.67
C GLY A 215 -5.75 -14.17 8.06
N THR A 216 -5.13 -15.32 8.37
CA THR A 216 -4.41 -15.53 9.65
C THR A 216 -3.31 -14.48 9.82
N LEU A 217 -3.32 -13.77 10.95
CA LEU A 217 -2.31 -12.78 11.31
C LEU A 217 -1.05 -13.48 11.81
N PHE A 218 0.11 -13.08 11.31
CA PHE A 218 1.39 -13.64 11.72
C PHE A 218 2.50 -12.57 11.72
N LEU A 219 3.54 -12.84 12.49
CA LEU A 219 4.75 -12.03 12.57
C LEU A 219 5.92 -12.86 12.05
N PHE A 220 6.68 -12.31 11.11
CA PHE A 220 7.80 -12.97 10.45
C PHE A 220 9.06 -12.15 10.57
N THR A 221 10.09 -12.73 11.17
CA THR A 221 11.42 -12.11 11.31
C THR A 221 12.35 -12.76 10.29
N GLY A 222 12.98 -11.97 9.42
CA GLY A 222 13.65 -12.41 8.17
C GLY A 222 14.87 -13.35 8.25
N ARG A 223 14.84 -14.40 9.08
CA ARG A 223 15.80 -15.50 9.00
C ARG A 223 15.39 -16.46 7.87
N GLN A 224 16.33 -16.76 6.98
CA GLN A 224 16.16 -17.79 5.95
C GLN A 224 15.79 -19.13 6.64
N ASP A 225 14.78 -19.83 6.10
CA ASP A 225 14.19 -21.08 6.59
C ASP A 225 13.21 -20.99 7.79
N ALA A 226 12.84 -19.78 8.23
CA ALA A 226 12.03 -19.62 9.43
C ALA A 226 10.52 -19.78 9.20
N ARG A 227 9.88 -20.54 10.10
CA ARG A 227 8.44 -20.42 10.39
C ARG A 227 8.15 -19.01 10.93
N PRO A 228 6.89 -18.57 10.98
CA PRO A 228 6.56 -17.29 11.58
C PRO A 228 7.01 -17.27 13.05
N SER A 229 7.61 -16.16 13.48
CA SER A 229 8.02 -15.92 14.86
C SER A 229 6.82 -15.95 15.82
N ALA A 230 5.64 -15.58 15.33
CA ALA A 230 4.37 -15.77 16.00
C ALA A 230 3.22 -15.92 15.00
N VAL A 231 2.21 -16.71 15.38
CA VAL A 231 0.93 -16.84 14.65
C VAL A 231 -0.18 -16.53 15.64
N PHE A 232 -1.01 -15.55 15.32
CA PHE A 232 -2.06 -15.08 16.21
C PHE A 232 -3.32 -15.92 16.04
N SER A 233 -3.95 -16.30 17.16
CA SER A 233 -5.34 -16.75 17.14
C SER A 233 -6.25 -15.62 16.65
N ASN A 234 -7.43 -15.95 16.13
CA ASN A 234 -8.38 -14.91 15.67
C ASN A 234 -8.78 -13.96 16.79
N GLU A 235 -8.97 -14.47 18.01
CA GLU A 235 -9.30 -13.67 19.19
C GLU A 235 -8.15 -12.74 19.58
N ASP A 236 -6.92 -13.28 19.62
CA ASP A 236 -5.73 -12.48 19.94
C ASP A 236 -5.43 -11.43 18.86
N ALA A 237 -5.65 -11.74 17.59
CA ALA A 237 -5.49 -10.79 16.50
C ALA A 237 -6.46 -9.60 16.63
N LEU A 238 -7.73 -9.88 16.97
CA LEU A 238 -8.74 -8.84 17.22
C LEU A 238 -8.42 -8.03 18.47
N ALA A 239 -8.02 -8.69 19.56
CA ALA A 239 -7.65 -8.04 20.81
C ALA A 239 -6.41 -7.14 20.62
N PHE A 240 -5.41 -7.62 19.88
CA PHE A 240 -4.22 -6.85 19.54
C PHE A 240 -4.56 -5.64 18.68
N GLU A 241 -5.38 -5.80 17.64
CA GLU A 241 -5.87 -4.69 16.82
C GLU A 241 -6.59 -3.63 17.67
N GLN A 242 -7.53 -4.06 18.52
CA GLN A 242 -8.26 -3.15 19.40
C GLN A 242 -7.32 -2.41 20.34
N TRP A 243 -6.34 -3.11 20.89
CA TRP A 243 -5.31 -2.52 21.74
C TRP A 243 -4.48 -1.48 21.00
N VAL A 244 -3.94 -1.79 19.83
CA VAL A 244 -3.18 -0.83 19.00
C VAL A 244 -4.03 0.40 18.68
N ARG A 245 -5.33 0.21 18.42
CA ARG A 245 -6.24 1.32 18.12
C ARG A 245 -6.43 2.30 19.28
N THR A 246 -6.15 1.90 20.53
CA THR A 246 -6.16 2.83 21.69
C THR A 246 -4.95 3.76 21.74
N ILE A 247 -3.87 3.45 21.01
CA ILE A 247 -2.61 4.21 21.06
C ILE A 247 -2.70 5.43 20.14
N PRO A 248 -2.29 6.64 20.57
CA PRO A 248 -2.24 7.82 19.71
C PRO A 248 -1.17 7.64 18.63
N GLU A 249 -1.44 8.20 17.45
CA GLU A 249 -0.58 8.06 16.26
C GLU A 249 0.46 9.19 16.13
N ASP A 250 0.30 10.26 16.91
CA ASP A 250 1.10 11.50 16.87
C ASP A 250 1.81 11.76 18.22
#